data_AF-A0A653IZ01-F1
#
_entry.id   AF-A0A653IZ01-F1
#
_cell.length_a   1.000
_cell.length_b   1.000
_cell.length_c   1.000
_cell.angle_alpha   90.00
_cell.angle_beta   90.00
_cell.angle_gamma   90.00
#
_symmetry.space_group_name_H-M   'P 1'
#
loop_
_entity.id
_entity.type
_entity.pdbx_description
1 polymer ?
#
loop_
_entity_poly.entity_id
_entity_poly.type
_entity_poly.pdbx_seq_one_letter_code
_entity_poly.pdbx_strand_id
1 'polypeptide(L)'
;MPASVIGLMADPPTRACDSERAPVVLSYGMGVDSTALLVELVSRGQAPDLVLTADPGAEKPESYAYLEMMRSWMADRGIRHEVVRYVTKRFKHFPAYKTYPEACSRTAVCRV
;
A
#
# COMPACT_ATOMS: atom_id res chain seq x y z
N MET A 1 27.10 -43.51 4.16
CA MET A 1 26.45 -42.41 3.43
C MET A 1 25.44 -41.76 4.36
N PRO A 2 25.81 -40.74 5.16
CA PRO A 2 24.84 -40.09 6.05
C PRO A 2 23.99 -39.10 5.25
N ALA A 3 22.67 -39.21 5.38
CA ALA A 3 21.72 -38.22 4.93
C ALA A 3 21.83 -36.99 5.85
N SER A 4 22.28 -35.86 5.31
CA SER A 4 22.24 -34.57 6.01
C SER A 4 20.79 -34.14 6.20
N VAL A 5 20.38 -34.11 7.46
CA VAL A 5 19.32 -33.27 8.01
C VAL A 5 19.64 -31.80 7.68
N ILE A 6 18.97 -31.25 6.67
CA ILE A 6 18.87 -29.80 6.50
C ILE A 6 17.59 -29.38 7.22
N GLY A 7 17.78 -28.57 8.26
CA GLY A 7 16.74 -28.07 9.13
C GLY A 7 15.66 -27.34 8.36
N LEU A 8 14.42 -27.72 8.67
CA LEU A 8 13.23 -26.93 8.45
C LEU A 8 13.41 -25.62 9.24
N MET A 9 13.89 -24.55 8.59
CA MET A 9 13.56 -23.21 9.08
C MET A 9 12.06 -23.09 8.90
N ALA A 10 11.33 -23.31 9.99
CA ALA A 10 9.90 -23.08 10.05
C ALA A 10 9.63 -21.67 9.51
N ASP A 11 8.80 -21.59 8.47
CA ASP A 11 8.22 -20.32 8.06
C ASP A 11 7.63 -19.63 9.29
N PRO A 12 7.83 -18.30 9.45
CA PRO A 12 7.16 -17.55 10.52
C PRO A 12 5.65 -17.80 10.41
N PRO A 13 4.90 -17.88 11.53
CA PRO A 13 3.50 -18.28 11.49
C PRO A 13 2.72 -17.33 10.58
N THR A 14 2.42 -17.79 9.38
CA THR A 14 1.43 -17.20 8.50
C THR A 14 0.15 -17.24 9.32
N ARG A 15 -0.24 -16.08 9.88
CA ARG A 15 -1.56 -15.91 10.51
C ARG A 15 -2.57 -16.48 9.52
N ALA A 16 -3.19 -17.59 9.88
CA ALA A 16 -4.24 -18.19 9.09
C ALA A 16 -5.30 -17.10 8.87
N CYS A 17 -5.48 -16.69 7.62
CA CYS A 17 -6.62 -15.88 7.23
C CYS A 17 -7.79 -16.85 7.22
N ASP A 18 -8.64 -16.80 8.24
CA ASP A 18 -9.84 -17.63 8.40
C ASP A 18 -10.94 -17.29 7.36
N SER A 19 -10.60 -16.74 6.20
CA SER A 19 -11.52 -16.43 5.12
C SER A 19 -11.30 -17.41 3.95
N GLU A 20 -12.33 -18.19 3.61
CA GLU A 20 -12.33 -19.05 2.41
C GLU A 20 -12.13 -18.25 1.11
N ARG A 21 -12.30 -16.92 1.17
CA ARG A 21 -12.04 -15.97 0.09
C ARG A 21 -10.69 -15.27 0.31
N ALA A 22 -9.90 -15.17 -0.76
CA ALA A 22 -8.69 -14.36 -0.77
C ALA A 22 -9.00 -12.89 -0.44
N PRO A 23 -8.16 -12.20 0.37
CA PRO A 23 -8.40 -10.81 0.74
C PRO A 23 -8.35 -9.90 -0.49
N VAL A 24 -9.33 -9.00 -0.59
CA VAL A 24 -9.40 -7.98 -1.63
C VAL A 24 -8.83 -6.68 -1.08
N VAL A 25 -7.68 -6.28 -1.62
CA VAL A 25 -6.98 -5.06 -1.24
C VAL A 25 -7.13 -4.03 -2.36
N LEU A 26 -7.65 -2.84 -2.04
CA LEU A 26 -7.78 -1.74 -2.98
C LEU A 26 -6.57 -0.80 -2.87
N SER A 27 -5.90 -0.57 -4.00
CA SER A 27 -4.91 0.51 -4.11
C SER A 27 -5.62 1.85 -4.30
N TYR A 28 -5.39 2.80 -3.40
CA TYR A 28 -6.06 4.09 -3.36
C TYR A 28 -5.07 5.24 -3.50
N GLY A 29 -5.06 5.85 -4.69
CA GLY A 29 -4.19 6.97 -5.03
C GLY A 29 -4.81 8.35 -4.83
N MET A 30 -5.96 8.45 -4.15
CA MET A 30 -6.69 9.71 -3.91
C MET A 30 -7.14 10.43 -5.21
N GLY A 31 -7.14 9.75 -6.34
CA GLY A 31 -7.65 10.25 -7.61
C GLY A 31 -9.17 10.06 -7.75
N VAL A 32 -9.75 10.69 -8.77
CA VAL A 32 -11.21 10.61 -9.06
C VAL A 32 -11.64 9.18 -9.30
N ASP A 33 -10.92 8.43 -10.14
CA ASP A 33 -11.30 7.06 -10.51
C ASP A 33 -11.22 6.09 -9.33
N SER A 34 -10.12 6.13 -8.57
CA SER A 34 -9.93 5.28 -7.39
C SER A 34 -10.96 5.60 -6.29
N THR A 35 -11.40 6.85 -6.20
CA THR A 35 -12.45 7.27 -5.26
C THR A 35 -13.82 6.78 -5.73
N ALA A 36 -14.15 6.97 -7.01
CA ALA A 36 -15.40 6.49 -7.58
C ALA A 36 -15.52 4.97 -7.42
N LEU A 37 -14.43 4.23 -7.68
CA LEU A 37 -14.39 2.79 -7.47
C LEU A 37 -14.63 2.40 -6.01
N LEU A 38 -13.96 3.06 -5.05
CA LEU A 38 -14.16 2.79 -3.62
C LEU A 38 -15.61 3.03 -3.20
N VAL A 39 -16.17 4.18 -3.57
CA VAL A 39 -17.54 4.56 -3.22
C VAL A 39 -18.54 3.59 -3.83
N GLU A 40 -18.32 3.16 -5.07
CA GLU A 40 -19.20 2.22 -5.76
C GLU A 40 -19.10 0.80 -5.20
N LEU A 41 -17.91 0.33 -4.81
CA LEU A 41 -17.76 -0.95 -4.13
C LEU A 41 -18.53 -0.96 -2.81
N VAL A 42 -18.45 0.13 -2.04
CA VAL A 42 -19.21 0.31 -0.81
C VAL A 42 -20.72 0.38 -1.07
N SER A 43 -21.16 1.09 -2.10
CA SER A 43 -22.59 1.21 -2.46
C SER A 43 -23.21 -0.16 -2.78
N ARG A 44 -22.43 -1.06 -3.37
CA ARG A 44 -22.82 -2.44 -3.72
C ARG A 44 -22.68 -3.44 -2.56
N GLY A 45 -22.26 -3.01 -1.38
CA GLY A 45 -21.99 -3.91 -0.25
C GLY A 45 -20.76 -4.82 -0.46
N GLN A 46 -19.86 -4.44 -1.38
CA GLN A 46 -18.64 -5.17 -1.74
C GLN A 46 -17.40 -4.40 -1.30
N ALA A 47 -17.41 -3.87 -0.07
CA ALA A 47 -16.29 -3.12 0.47
C ALA A 47 -15.00 -3.98 0.48
N PRO A 48 -13.84 -3.40 0.12
CA PRO A 48 -12.57 -4.10 0.20
C PRO A 48 -12.19 -4.39 1.65
N ASP A 49 -11.44 -5.47 1.89
CA ASP A 49 -10.96 -5.86 3.21
C ASP A 49 -9.89 -4.88 3.74
N LEU A 50 -9.16 -4.25 2.83
CA LEU A 50 -8.10 -3.29 3.12
C LEU A 50 -7.96 -2.28 1.98
N VAL A 51 -7.76 -1.01 2.32
CA VAL A 51 -7.38 0.05 1.40
C VAL A 51 -5.95 0.49 1.71
N LEU A 52 -5.11 0.55 0.68
CA LEU A 52 -3.71 0.98 0.78
C LEU A 52 -3.49 2.29 0.03
N THR A 53 -2.92 3.29 0.70
CA THR A 53 -2.46 4.52 0.07
C THR A 53 -0.95 4.57 0.09
N ALA A 54 -0.33 4.72 -1.09
CA ALA A 54 1.10 4.96 -1.18
C ALA A 54 1.37 6.45 -0.97
N ASP A 55 2.17 6.78 0.04
CA ASP A 55 2.60 8.15 0.32
C ASP A 55 3.98 8.41 -0.28
N PRO A 56 4.08 9.24 -1.35
CA PRO A 56 5.34 9.57 -1.99
C PRO A 56 6.20 10.56 -1.18
N GLY A 57 5.65 11.13 -0.11
CA GLY A 57 6.34 12.06 0.78
C GLY A 57 6.49 13.49 0.25
N ALA A 58 5.83 13.81 -0.84
CA ALA A 58 5.80 15.13 -1.46
C ALA A 58 4.47 15.38 -2.19
N GLU A 59 3.37 14.87 -1.64
CA GLU A 59 2.04 15.24 -2.12
C GLU A 59 1.72 16.70 -1.81
N LYS A 60 0.71 17.23 -2.50
CA LYS A 60 0.18 18.57 -2.21
C LYS A 60 -0.50 18.59 -0.83
N PRO A 61 -0.46 19.72 -0.10
CA PRO A 61 -1.16 19.86 1.17
C PRO A 61 -2.65 19.51 1.09
N GLU A 62 -3.30 19.87 -0.01
CA GLU A 62 -4.71 19.60 -0.27
C GLU A 62 -4.98 18.09 -0.40
N SER A 63 -4.05 17.33 -1.00
CA SER A 63 -4.16 15.87 -1.11
C SER A 63 -4.11 15.21 0.28
N TYR A 64 -3.26 15.70 1.19
CA TYR A 64 -3.20 15.20 2.56
C TYR A 64 -4.47 15.54 3.36
N ALA A 65 -5.02 16.75 3.20
CA ALA A 65 -6.30 17.12 3.82
C ALA A 65 -7.45 16.24 3.30
N TYR A 66 -7.46 15.95 2.00
CA TYR A 66 -8.42 15.03 1.40
C TYR A 66 -8.25 13.60 1.91
N LEU A 67 -7.01 13.13 2.12
CA LEU A 67 -6.75 11.82 2.71
C LEU A 67 -7.34 11.67 4.11
N GLU A 68 -7.20 12.70 4.96
CA GLU A 68 -7.79 12.67 6.31
C GLU A 68 -9.33 12.65 6.29
N MET A 69 -9.94 13.40 5.36
CA MET A 69 -11.38 13.33 5.12
C MET A 69 -11.81 11.91 4.71
N MET A 70 -11.11 11.31 3.75
CA MET A 70 -11.43 9.98 3.25
C MET A 70 -11.15 8.88 4.27
N ARG A 71 -10.11 9.04 5.10
CA ARG A 71 -9.82 8.15 6.23
C ARG A 71 -10.96 8.14 7.23
N SER A 72 -11.51 9.31 7.55
CA SER A 72 -12.70 9.42 8.41
C SER A 72 -13.91 8.73 7.77
N TRP A 73 -14.16 8.98 6.48
CA TRP A 73 -15.25 8.34 5.74
C TRP A 73 -15.16 6.80 5.70
N MET A 74 -13.94 6.25 5.58
CA MET A 74 -13.66 4.81 5.62
C MET A 74 -13.85 4.24 7.02
N ALA A 75 -13.39 4.95 8.06
CA ALA A 75 -13.53 4.54 9.45
C ALA A 75 -15.00 4.41 9.87
N ASP A 76 -15.85 5.37 9.47
CA ASP A 76 -17.30 5.33 9.72
C ASP A 76 -17.99 4.09 9.11
N ARG A 77 -17.34 3.45 8.13
CA ARG A 77 -17.84 2.26 7.41
C ARG A 77 -17.10 0.98 7.80
N GLY A 78 -16.19 1.04 8.78
CA GLY A 78 -15.40 -0.10 9.22
C GLY A 78 -14.37 -0.59 8.20
N ILE A 79 -14.00 0.24 7.22
CA ILE A 79 -13.03 -0.13 6.18
C ILE A 79 -11.63 0.13 6.72
N ARG A 80 -10.78 -0.90 6.75
CA ARG A 80 -9.39 -0.76 7.17
C ARG A 80 -8.61 0.04 6.11
N HIS A 81 -7.88 1.07 6.55
CA HIS A 81 -7.05 1.91 5.68
C HIS A 81 -5.65 2.06 6.27
N GLU A 82 -4.63 1.86 5.44
CA GLU A 82 -3.23 1.99 5.83
C GLU A 82 -2.46 2.84 4.80
N VAL A 83 -1.60 3.72 5.32
CA VAL A 83 -0.71 4.55 4.50
C VAL A 83 0.69 3.94 4.54
N VAL A 84 1.20 3.59 3.36
CA VAL A 84 2.50 2.95 3.22
C VAL A 84 3.47 3.91 2.53
N ARG A 85 4.65 4.05 3.11
CA ARG A 85 5.73 4.86 2.55
C ARG A 85 6.89 3.99 2.12
N TYR A 86 7.35 4.19 0.89
CA TYR A 86 8.57 3.55 0.41
C TYR A 86 9.80 4.17 1.07
N VAL A 87 10.66 3.33 1.65
CA VAL A 87 11.94 3.72 2.24
C VAL A 87 13.07 3.09 1.44
N THR A 88 13.96 3.94 0.93
CA THR A 88 15.07 3.55 0.07
C THR A 88 16.18 2.90 0.89
N LYS A 89 16.35 1.58 0.75
CA LYS A 89 17.46 0.85 1.39
C LYS A 89 18.71 0.72 0.52
N ARG A 90 18.53 0.74 -0.81
CA ARG A 90 19.62 0.58 -1.79
C ARG A 90 19.46 1.66 -2.86
N PHE A 91 20.25 2.73 -2.76
CA PHE A 91 20.24 3.85 -3.68
C PHE A 91 21.43 3.79 -4.64
N LYS A 92 21.24 4.21 -5.89
CA LYS A 92 22.30 4.23 -6.91
C LYS A 92 23.21 5.45 -6.77
N HIS A 93 22.68 6.59 -6.34
CA HIS A 93 23.39 7.87 -6.24
C HIS A 93 23.28 8.44 -4.83
N PHE A 94 24.42 8.91 -4.29
CA PHE A 94 24.51 9.57 -2.99
C PHE A 94 24.45 11.10 -3.16
N PRO A 95 23.76 11.85 -2.29
CA PRO A 95 23.00 11.39 -1.11
C PRO A 95 21.67 10.71 -1.46
N ALA A 96 21.20 9.84 -0.57
CA ALA A 96 19.94 9.12 -0.73
C ALA A 96 18.77 10.08 -0.92
N TYR A 97 17.94 9.82 -1.94
CA TYR A 97 16.68 10.52 -2.17
C TYR A 97 15.65 10.13 -1.11
N LYS A 98 14.89 11.12 -0.63
CA LYS A 98 13.99 10.99 0.52
C LYS A 98 12.52 10.88 0.13
N THR A 99 12.16 11.34 -1.07
CA THR A 99 10.79 11.30 -1.60
C THR A 99 10.76 10.54 -2.92
N TYR A 100 9.58 10.02 -3.27
CA TYR A 100 9.40 9.30 -4.54
C TYR A 100 9.65 10.20 -5.78
N PRO A 101 9.24 11.48 -5.82
CA PRO A 101 9.56 12.36 -6.95
C PRO A 101 11.07 12.63 -7.10
N GLU A 102 11.82 12.77 -6.00
CA GLU A 102 13.28 12.84 -6.04
C GLU A 102 13.91 11.55 -6.57
N ALA A 103 13.35 10.40 -6.16
CA ALA A 103 13.79 9.09 -6.65
C ALA A 103 13.60 8.96 -8.17
N CYS A 104 12.42 9.32 -8.66
CA CYS A 104 12.05 9.26 -10.07
C CYS A 104 12.99 10.12 -10.93
N SER A 105 13.18 11.39 -10.54
CA SER A 105 14.02 12.34 -11.27
C SER A 105 15.51 11.98 -11.29
N ARG A 106 16.04 11.38 -10.21
CA ARG A 106 17.47 11.05 -10.09
C ARG A 106 17.88 9.70 -10.67
N THR A 107 16.93 8.82 -10.95
CA THR A 107 17.23 7.42 -11.24
C THR A 107 17.07 7.06 -12.72
N ALA A 108 16.42 7.88 -13.55
CA ALA A 108 16.24 7.65 -15.00
C ALA A 108 15.79 6.21 -15.36
N VAL A 109 15.08 5.51 -14.45
CA VAL A 109 14.51 4.16 -14.68
C VAL A 109 13.03 4.26 -15.09
N CYS A 110 12.44 5.46 -15.10
CA CYS A 110 11.13 5.70 -15.70
C CYS A 110 11.27 5.96 -17.21
N ARG A 111 11.56 4.91 -17.99
CA ARG A 111 10.93 4.77 -19.30
C ARG A 111 9.70 3.90 -19.07
N VAL A 112 8.54 4.54 -19.07
CA VAL A 112 7.24 3.86 -19.28
C VAL A 112 7.23 3.32 -20.70
#